data_AF-A0AAP9QYU0-F1
#
_entry.id   AF-A0AAP9QYU0-F1
#
_cell.length_a   1.000
_cell.length_b   1.000
_cell.length_c   1.000
_cell.angle_alpha   90.00
_cell.angle_beta   90.00
_cell.angle_gamma   90.00
#
_symmetry.space_group_name_H-M   'P 1'
#
loop_
_entity.id
_entity.type
_entity.pdbx_description
1 polymer ?
#
loop_
_entity_poly.entity_id
_entity_poly.type
_entity_poly.pdbx_seq_one_letter_code
_entity_poly.pdbx_strand_id
1 'polypeptide(L)'
;MASRFLSADYRVEYTIEQIRTVPPETWNMFISAIANIYHRLSFCFRPVNPRCGYKRTGAFCLFAPDGAKTLSDELVFSGQPDEGYAPRVITVSREDTRATLEPDIIASEHQMSADLFTRLVLLALHNVCGEYFVVHSTAGASSWGLPLALLKQHTLDFCTWTAPDKVRYSLAFTHRHAWLIEQLMVHSLTLSVGIDLSRERWEAIAEAEFQLYRAS
;
A
#
# COMPACT_ATOMS: atom_id res chain seq x y z
N MET A 1 15.15 33.58 8.04
CA MET A 1 13.80 33.20 8.53
C MET A 1 13.15 32.40 7.41
N ALA A 2 13.37 31.08 7.37
CA ALA A 2 12.54 30.05 8.00
C ALA A 2 11.19 29.85 7.28
N SER A 3 11.23 29.25 6.08
CA SER A 3 10.17 28.34 5.62
C SER A 3 10.68 26.91 5.82
N ARG A 4 10.68 26.52 7.09
CA ARG A 4 10.82 25.13 7.53
C ARG A 4 9.42 24.50 7.39
N PHE A 5 9.38 23.24 6.94
CA PHE A 5 8.21 22.41 6.59
C PHE A 5 7.67 22.62 5.16
N LEU A 6 7.46 21.50 4.45
CA LEU A 6 6.57 21.46 3.28
C LEU A 6 5.14 21.58 3.78
N SER A 7 4.32 22.40 3.12
CA SER A 7 2.89 22.52 3.43
C SER A 7 2.14 21.23 3.09
N ALA A 8 0.96 21.08 3.69
CA ALA A 8 -0.02 20.01 3.48
C ALA A 8 -0.58 19.89 2.04
N ASP A 9 0.06 20.51 1.03
CA ASP A 9 -0.46 20.68 -0.32
C ASP A 9 0.03 19.62 -1.33
N TYR A 10 0.94 18.71 -0.96
CA TYR A 10 1.33 17.58 -1.82
C TYR A 10 0.52 16.33 -1.48
N ARG A 11 -0.73 16.31 -1.95
CA ARG A 11 -1.57 15.11 -1.86
C ARG A 11 -0.99 14.03 -2.79
N VAL A 12 -0.49 12.95 -2.21
CA VAL A 12 -0.09 11.77 -3.00
C VAL A 12 -1.36 11.06 -3.44
N GLU A 13 -1.50 10.87 -4.74
CA GLU A 13 -2.63 10.16 -5.32
C GLU A 13 -2.10 8.97 -6.09
N TYR A 14 -2.72 7.83 -5.87
CA TYR A 14 -2.48 6.62 -6.64
C TYR A 14 -3.58 6.48 -7.68
N THR A 15 -3.23 6.15 -8.90
CA THR A 15 -4.20 5.86 -9.95
C THR A 15 -4.10 4.40 -10.35
N ILE A 16 -5.24 3.71 -10.40
CA ILE A 16 -5.35 2.38 -11.00
C ILE A 16 -6.23 2.44 -12.23
N GLU A 17 -5.70 1.97 -13.35
CA GLU A 17 -6.44 1.82 -14.61
C GLU A 17 -6.57 0.32 -14.90
N GLN A 18 -7.81 -0.16 -14.99
CA GLN A 18 -8.06 -1.53 -15.39
C GLN A 18 -8.15 -1.60 -16.92
N ILE A 19 -7.25 -2.37 -17.53
CA ILE A 19 -7.18 -2.53 -18.99
C ILE A 19 -8.21 -3.54 -19.48
N ARG A 20 -8.43 -4.62 -18.71
CA ARG A 20 -9.36 -5.71 -19.02
C ARG A 20 -9.61 -6.60 -17.79
N THR A 21 -10.64 -7.43 -17.88
CA THR A 21 -10.95 -8.44 -16.85
C THR A 21 -9.77 -9.38 -16.58
N VAL A 22 -9.45 -9.58 -15.30
CA VAL A 22 -8.40 -10.51 -14.87
C VAL A 22 -8.90 -11.96 -14.92
N PRO A 23 -8.13 -12.92 -15.47
CA PRO A 23 -8.46 -14.33 -15.40
C PRO A 23 -8.56 -14.83 -13.95
N PRO A 24 -9.49 -15.76 -13.64
CA PRO A 24 -9.66 -16.27 -12.27
C PRO A 24 -8.38 -16.81 -11.64
N GLU A 25 -7.53 -17.49 -12.40
CA GLU A 25 -6.27 -18.05 -11.91
C GLU A 25 -5.29 -16.95 -11.48
N THR A 26 -5.20 -15.88 -12.28
CA THR A 26 -4.33 -14.73 -11.97
C THR A 26 -4.88 -13.95 -10.78
N TRP A 27 -6.20 -13.79 -10.70
CA TRP A 27 -6.86 -13.17 -9.55
C TRP A 27 -6.61 -13.96 -8.25
N ASN A 28 -6.70 -15.29 -8.30
CA ASN A 28 -6.42 -16.14 -7.14
C ASN A 28 -4.96 -16.03 -6.68
N MET A 29 -4.00 -15.90 -7.60
CA MET A 29 -2.60 -15.63 -7.26
C MET A 29 -2.45 -14.26 -6.57
N PHE A 30 -3.12 -13.23 -7.09
CA PHE A 30 -3.12 -11.89 -6.50
C PHE A 30 -3.68 -11.92 -5.07
N ILE A 31 -4.86 -12.51 -4.87
CA ILE A 31 -5.47 -12.65 -3.54
C ILE A 31 -4.57 -13.43 -2.58
N SER A 32 -3.94 -14.52 -3.04
CA SER A 32 -3.00 -15.29 -2.22
C SER A 32 -1.78 -14.46 -1.81
N ALA A 33 -1.25 -13.62 -2.69
CA ALA A 33 -0.16 -12.70 -2.36
C ALA A 33 -0.59 -11.69 -1.29
N ILE A 34 -1.77 -11.06 -1.43
CA ILE A 34 -2.29 -10.12 -0.42
C ILE A 34 -2.51 -10.81 0.92
N ALA A 35 -3.07 -12.03 0.95
CA ALA A 35 -3.25 -12.79 2.18
C ALA A 35 -1.91 -13.05 2.89
N ASN A 36 -0.87 -13.40 2.13
CA ASN A 36 0.47 -13.60 2.65
C ASN A 36 1.07 -12.30 3.25
N ILE A 37 0.90 -11.17 2.53
CA ILE A 37 1.29 -9.85 3.01
C ILE A 37 0.55 -9.50 4.32
N TYR A 38 -0.77 -9.69 4.35
CA TYR A 38 -1.61 -9.38 5.52
C TYR A 38 -1.13 -10.10 6.79
N HIS A 39 -0.83 -11.39 6.69
CA HIS A 39 -0.37 -12.18 7.85
C HIS A 39 0.99 -11.75 8.37
N ARG A 40 1.83 -11.21 7.49
CA ARG A 40 3.16 -10.69 7.85
C ARG A 40 3.07 -9.31 8.50
N LEU A 41 2.06 -8.50 8.20
CA LEU A 41 1.93 -7.17 8.82
C LEU A 41 1.64 -7.22 10.33
N SER A 42 2.27 -6.30 11.09
CA SER A 42 1.91 -6.05 12.49
C SER A 42 0.45 -5.65 12.61
N PHE A 43 -0.15 -5.96 13.76
CA PHE A 43 -1.59 -5.81 13.98
C PHE A 43 -2.13 -4.39 13.73
N CYS A 44 -1.34 -3.36 14.02
CA CYS A 44 -1.69 -1.95 13.80
C CYS A 44 -1.76 -1.54 12.32
N PHE A 45 -1.12 -2.27 11.40
CA PHE A 45 -1.18 -2.02 9.94
C PHE A 45 -2.20 -2.86 9.21
N ARG A 46 -2.80 -3.83 9.88
CA ARG A 46 -3.75 -4.70 9.23
C ARG A 46 -4.97 -3.88 8.85
N PRO A 47 -5.34 -3.85 7.56
CA PRO A 47 -6.57 -3.21 7.15
C PRO A 47 -7.77 -3.96 7.73
N VAL A 48 -8.94 -3.33 7.68
CA VAL A 48 -10.21 -3.95 8.07
C VAL A 48 -11.15 -4.04 6.89
N ASN A 49 -12.09 -4.99 6.97
CA ASN A 49 -13.19 -5.04 6.03
C ASN A 49 -14.34 -4.14 6.54
N PRO A 50 -14.70 -3.06 5.82
CA PRO A 50 -15.84 -2.22 6.19
C PRO A 50 -17.17 -3.02 6.18
N ARG A 51 -17.30 -4.03 5.31
CA ARG A 51 -18.48 -4.90 5.22
C ARG A 51 -18.66 -5.78 6.47
N CYS A 52 -17.61 -5.99 7.26
CA CYS A 52 -17.64 -6.74 8.51
C CYS A 52 -17.66 -5.84 9.76
N GLY A 53 -18.14 -4.59 9.62
CA GLY A 53 -18.25 -3.65 10.73
C GLY A 53 -16.91 -3.15 11.26
N TYR A 54 -15.89 -3.03 10.38
CA TYR A 54 -14.56 -2.51 10.71
C TYR A 54 -13.83 -3.27 11.85
N LYS A 55 -14.21 -4.52 12.08
CA LYS A 55 -13.53 -5.38 13.05
C LYS A 55 -12.19 -5.85 12.46
N ARG A 56 -11.11 -5.73 13.22
CA ARG A 56 -9.84 -6.39 12.91
C ARG A 56 -9.99 -7.90 13.11
N THR A 57 -10.29 -8.59 12.03
CA THR A 57 -10.48 -10.05 12.00
C THR A 57 -9.30 -10.73 11.27
N GLY A 58 -9.36 -12.05 11.10
CA GLY A 58 -8.38 -12.77 10.28
C GLY A 58 -8.45 -12.34 8.81
N ALA A 59 -7.37 -12.57 8.06
CA ALA A 59 -7.24 -12.22 6.64
C ALA A 59 -8.43 -12.72 5.80
N PHE A 60 -8.98 -13.89 6.18
CA PHE A 60 -10.14 -14.52 5.56
C PHE A 60 -11.34 -13.57 5.39
N CYS A 61 -11.61 -12.69 6.35
CA CYS A 61 -12.75 -11.76 6.26
C CYS A 61 -12.56 -10.70 5.17
N LEU A 62 -11.34 -10.44 4.68
CA LEU A 62 -11.08 -9.53 3.55
C LEU A 62 -11.36 -10.20 2.20
N PHE A 63 -11.17 -11.53 2.11
CA PHE A 63 -11.18 -12.27 0.85
C PHE A 63 -12.42 -13.16 0.66
N ALA A 64 -13.17 -13.40 1.73
CA ALA A 64 -14.42 -14.16 1.76
C ALA A 64 -15.40 -13.54 2.79
N PRO A 65 -15.90 -12.31 2.56
CA PRO A 65 -16.69 -11.56 3.54
C PRO A 65 -17.98 -12.25 4.00
N ASP A 66 -18.57 -13.11 3.16
CA ASP A 66 -19.90 -13.70 3.41
C ASP A 66 -19.86 -15.19 3.80
N GLY A 67 -18.70 -15.71 4.24
CA GLY A 67 -18.54 -17.14 4.55
C GLY A 67 -18.63 -18.05 3.31
N ALA A 68 -18.55 -17.45 2.12
CA ALA A 68 -18.49 -18.15 0.85
C ALA A 68 -17.25 -19.06 0.79
N LYS A 69 -17.41 -20.23 0.15
CA LYS A 69 -16.30 -21.17 -0.09
C LYS A 69 -15.37 -20.73 -1.24
N THR A 70 -15.76 -19.69 -1.96
CA THR A 70 -15.06 -19.16 -3.13
C THR A 70 -14.57 -17.75 -2.84
N LEU A 71 -13.36 -17.45 -3.31
CA LEU A 71 -12.78 -16.12 -3.25
C LEU A 71 -13.71 -15.14 -3.97
N SER A 72 -13.91 -13.96 -3.37
CA SER A 72 -14.67 -12.90 -4.02
C SER A 72 -13.91 -12.39 -5.25
N ASP A 73 -14.66 -12.01 -6.28
CA ASP A 73 -14.14 -11.25 -7.42
C ASP A 73 -13.80 -9.79 -7.04
N GLU A 74 -13.95 -9.42 -5.76
CA GLU A 74 -13.58 -8.11 -5.24
C GLU A 74 -12.72 -8.23 -3.99
N LEU A 75 -11.70 -7.38 -3.92
CA LEU A 75 -10.97 -7.08 -2.70
C LEU A 75 -11.47 -5.75 -2.13
N VAL A 76 -12.03 -5.78 -0.92
CA VAL A 76 -12.53 -4.57 -0.24
C VAL A 76 -11.90 -4.43 1.13
N PHE A 77 -11.31 -3.27 1.38
CA PHE A 77 -10.61 -2.98 2.62
C PHE A 77 -10.63 -1.49 2.95
N SER A 78 -10.29 -1.17 4.20
CA SER A 78 -10.20 0.18 4.72
C SER A 78 -9.17 0.24 5.85
N GLY A 79 -8.71 1.44 6.18
CA GLY A 79 -8.08 1.70 7.48
C GLY A 79 -9.05 1.45 8.64
N GLN A 80 -8.50 1.25 9.84
CA GLN A 80 -9.30 1.28 11.06
C GLN A 80 -9.89 2.70 11.24
N PRO A 81 -11.18 2.84 11.55
CA PRO A 81 -11.73 4.12 11.99
C PRO A 81 -11.02 4.57 13.27
N ASP A 82 -10.53 5.80 13.29
CA ASP A 82 -9.86 6.42 14.45
C ASP A 82 -10.32 7.88 14.59
N GLU A 83 -10.20 8.45 15.79
CA GLU A 83 -10.64 9.83 16.05
C GLU A 83 -9.90 10.82 15.14
N GLY A 84 -10.66 11.56 14.33
CA GLY A 84 -10.13 12.58 13.42
C GLY A 84 -9.81 12.10 12.00
N TYR A 85 -10.03 10.81 11.66
CA TYR A 85 -9.87 10.31 10.29
C TYR A 85 -11.10 9.54 9.82
N ALA A 86 -11.61 9.92 8.64
CA ALA A 86 -12.66 9.16 7.97
C ALA A 86 -12.06 7.88 7.36
N PRO A 87 -12.59 6.69 7.66
CA PRO A 87 -12.09 5.46 7.04
C PRO A 87 -12.38 5.48 5.53
N ARG A 88 -11.34 5.34 4.72
CA ARG A 88 -11.46 5.26 3.26
C ARG A 88 -11.63 3.81 2.82
N VAL A 89 -12.77 3.52 2.20
CA VAL A 89 -13.03 2.23 1.57
C VAL A 89 -12.33 2.18 0.22
N ILE A 90 -11.53 1.15 0.02
CA ILE A 90 -10.85 0.83 -1.24
C ILE A 90 -11.44 -0.47 -1.75
N THR A 91 -11.77 -0.49 -3.04
CA THR A 91 -12.35 -1.64 -3.74
C THR A 91 -11.56 -1.88 -5.00
N VAL A 92 -11.12 -3.11 -5.20
CA VAL A 92 -10.45 -3.56 -6.41
C VAL A 92 -11.19 -4.79 -6.91
N SER A 93 -11.61 -4.78 -8.18
CA SER A 93 -12.44 -5.84 -8.74
C SER A 93 -11.72 -6.59 -9.86
N ARG A 94 -11.99 -7.88 -9.99
CA ARG A 94 -11.48 -8.75 -11.05
C ARG A 94 -12.10 -8.38 -12.40
N GLU A 95 -13.40 -8.13 -12.40
CA GLU A 95 -14.19 -7.87 -13.59
C GLU A 95 -14.09 -6.42 -14.02
N ASP A 96 -13.77 -6.21 -15.29
CA ASP A 96 -13.87 -4.91 -15.93
C ASP A 96 -15.35 -4.62 -16.21
N THR A 97 -16.01 -4.04 -15.21
CA THR A 97 -17.43 -3.68 -15.24
C THR A 97 -17.64 -2.22 -15.62
N ARG A 98 -16.56 -1.47 -15.88
CA ARG A 98 -16.61 -0.02 -16.07
C ARG A 98 -16.69 0.31 -17.55
N ALA A 99 -17.79 0.94 -17.94
CA ALA A 99 -17.97 1.49 -19.29
C ALA A 99 -17.10 2.75 -19.55
N THR A 100 -16.40 3.25 -18.54
CA THR A 100 -15.59 4.47 -18.57
C THR A 100 -14.11 4.14 -18.35
N LEU A 101 -13.27 4.59 -19.28
CA LEU A 101 -11.79 4.48 -19.29
C LEU A 101 -11.10 5.32 -18.19
N GLU A 102 -11.83 5.79 -17.17
CA GLU A 102 -11.28 6.69 -16.17
C GLU A 102 -10.57 5.91 -15.05
N PRO A 103 -9.33 6.27 -14.70
CA PRO A 103 -8.60 5.61 -13.63
C PRO A 103 -9.23 5.92 -12.27
N ASP A 104 -9.23 4.93 -11.38
CA ASP A 104 -9.58 5.13 -9.98
C ASP A 104 -8.49 5.92 -9.27
N ILE A 105 -8.87 7.06 -8.68
CA ILE A 105 -7.96 7.91 -7.92
C ILE A 105 -8.08 7.58 -6.43
N ILE A 106 -7.03 6.99 -5.87
CA ILE A 106 -6.86 6.75 -4.45
C ILE A 106 -5.95 7.84 -3.88
N ALA A 107 -6.55 8.90 -3.38
CA ALA A 107 -5.84 9.94 -2.66
C ALA A 107 -5.40 9.45 -1.27
N SER A 108 -4.10 9.53 -0.99
CA SER A 108 -3.54 9.31 0.34
C SER A 108 -3.86 10.51 1.22
N GLU A 109 -4.74 10.31 2.19
CA GLU A 109 -4.93 11.26 3.30
C GLU A 109 -3.84 11.07 4.37
N HIS A 110 -2.73 10.40 4.04
CA HIS A 110 -1.58 10.15 4.89
C HIS A 110 -1.87 9.34 6.16
N GLN A 111 -3.00 8.61 6.22
CA GLN A 111 -3.21 7.58 7.23
C GLN A 111 -2.32 6.36 6.91
N MET A 112 -1.07 6.37 7.40
CA MET A 112 -0.01 5.43 6.98
C MET A 112 -0.36 3.94 7.06
N SER A 113 -1.20 3.47 7.98
CA SER A 113 -1.55 2.04 8.05
C SER A 113 -2.40 1.59 6.85
N ALA A 114 -3.41 2.39 6.52
CA ALA A 114 -4.25 2.18 5.34
C ALA A 114 -3.44 2.45 4.07
N ASP A 115 -2.63 3.51 4.06
CA ASP A 115 -1.80 3.89 2.92
C ASP A 115 -0.71 2.85 2.61
N LEU A 116 0.03 2.37 3.62
CA LEU A 116 1.03 1.32 3.43
C LEU A 116 0.38 0.04 2.89
N PHE A 117 -0.74 -0.40 3.47
CA PHE A 117 -1.44 -1.57 2.94
C PHE A 117 -1.96 -1.33 1.52
N THR A 118 -2.47 -0.13 1.23
CA THR A 118 -2.89 0.26 -0.12
C THR A 118 -1.72 0.12 -1.09
N ARG A 119 -0.56 0.70 -0.78
CA ARG A 119 0.63 0.61 -1.61
C ARG A 119 1.11 -0.83 -1.80
N LEU A 120 0.99 -1.68 -0.78
CA LEU A 120 1.28 -3.12 -0.88
C LEU A 120 0.30 -3.83 -1.83
N VAL A 121 -0.99 -3.48 -1.78
CA VAL A 121 -2.00 -3.98 -2.74
C VAL A 121 -1.69 -3.53 -4.16
N LEU A 122 -1.33 -2.25 -4.35
CA LEU A 122 -0.98 -1.68 -5.65
C LEU A 122 0.29 -2.32 -6.23
N LEU A 123 1.29 -2.62 -5.40
CA LEU A 123 2.48 -3.38 -5.82
C LEU A 123 2.11 -4.80 -6.26
N ALA A 124 1.19 -5.47 -5.55
CA ALA A 124 0.73 -6.79 -5.94
C ALA A 124 -0.06 -6.76 -7.24
N LEU A 125 -0.91 -5.74 -7.46
CA LEU A 125 -1.59 -5.53 -8.74
C LEU A 125 -0.60 -5.37 -9.88
N HIS A 126 0.43 -4.53 -9.69
CA HIS A 126 1.45 -4.31 -10.71
C HIS A 126 2.24 -5.59 -11.02
N ASN A 127 2.69 -6.33 -10.00
CA ASN A 127 3.59 -7.46 -10.20
C ASN A 127 2.87 -8.78 -10.55
N VAL A 128 1.60 -8.95 -10.16
CA VAL A 128 0.82 -10.17 -10.43
C VAL A 128 -0.18 -9.97 -11.56
N CYS A 129 -0.80 -8.79 -11.63
CA CYS A 129 -1.84 -8.45 -12.60
C CYS A 129 -1.40 -7.37 -13.61
N GLY A 130 -0.10 -7.16 -13.83
CA GLY A 130 0.44 -6.04 -14.62
C GLY A 130 0.02 -6.00 -16.09
N GLU A 131 -0.48 -7.11 -16.66
CA GLU A 131 -1.08 -7.12 -18.01
C GLU A 131 -2.56 -6.71 -18.05
N TYR A 132 -3.14 -6.43 -16.87
CA TYR A 132 -4.56 -6.15 -16.66
C TYR A 132 -4.79 -4.84 -15.91
N PHE A 133 -3.77 -4.37 -15.17
CA PHE A 133 -3.80 -3.11 -14.44
C PHE A 133 -2.56 -2.26 -14.74
N VAL A 134 -2.78 -0.97 -14.90
CA VAL A 134 -1.73 0.05 -14.82
C VAL A 134 -1.86 0.77 -13.49
N VAL A 135 -0.75 0.94 -12.80
CA VAL A 135 -0.66 1.58 -11.48
C VAL A 135 0.31 2.74 -11.59
N HIS A 136 -0.10 3.92 -11.13
CA HIS A 136 0.77 5.09 -11.02
C HIS A 136 0.60 5.80 -9.67
N SER A 137 1.60 6.59 -9.32
CA SER A 137 1.55 7.52 -8.19
C SER A 137 1.95 8.93 -8.65
N THR A 138 1.31 9.97 -8.11
CA THR A 138 1.75 11.37 -8.31
C THR A 138 3.11 11.65 -7.66
N ALA A 139 3.51 10.87 -6.66
CA ALA A 139 4.86 10.87 -6.11
C ALA A 139 5.82 9.93 -6.86
N GLY A 140 5.34 9.27 -7.93
CA GLY A 140 6.11 8.32 -8.72
C GLY A 140 6.72 7.23 -7.85
N ALA A 141 7.99 6.91 -8.14
CA ALA A 141 8.64 5.78 -7.51
C ALA A 141 8.91 5.91 -6.01
N SER A 142 8.83 7.12 -5.49
CA SER A 142 8.92 7.44 -4.06
C SER A 142 7.88 6.71 -3.24
N SER A 143 6.69 6.50 -3.80
CA SER A 143 5.63 5.77 -3.14
C SER A 143 5.98 4.31 -2.88
N TRP A 144 6.89 3.72 -3.66
CA TRP A 144 7.09 2.27 -3.70
C TRP A 144 8.29 1.78 -2.90
N GLY A 145 9.23 2.65 -2.54
CA GLY A 145 10.51 2.21 -1.96
C GLY A 145 10.36 1.53 -0.59
N LEU A 146 9.68 2.17 0.37
CA LEU A 146 9.43 1.57 1.69
C LEU A 146 8.64 0.25 1.62
N PRO A 147 7.49 0.16 0.92
CA PRO A 147 6.75 -1.11 0.85
C PRO A 147 7.54 -2.20 0.11
N LEU A 148 8.34 -1.88 -0.91
CA LEU A 148 9.23 -2.86 -1.56
C LEU A 148 10.33 -3.34 -0.61
N ALA A 149 10.96 -2.42 0.13
CA ALA A 149 11.99 -2.78 1.12
C ALA A 149 11.40 -3.69 2.21
N LEU A 150 10.18 -3.37 2.70
CA LEU A 150 9.44 -4.20 3.64
C LEU A 150 9.19 -5.61 3.09
N LEU A 151 8.66 -5.74 1.87
CA LEU A 151 8.38 -7.04 1.27
C LEU A 151 9.66 -7.88 1.09
N LYS A 152 10.75 -7.27 0.62
CA LYS A 152 12.01 -7.95 0.32
C LYS A 152 12.79 -8.39 1.55
N GLN A 153 12.61 -7.73 2.70
CA GLN A 153 13.25 -8.13 3.94
C GLN A 153 12.68 -9.44 4.52
N HIS A 154 11.43 -9.79 4.18
CA HIS A 154 10.69 -10.86 4.86
C HIS A 154 10.61 -12.18 4.10
N THR A 155 10.75 -12.19 2.78
CA THR A 155 10.71 -13.43 2.01
C THR A 155 11.37 -13.30 0.64
N LEU A 156 11.83 -14.43 0.11
CA LEU A 156 12.26 -14.55 -1.28
C LEU A 156 11.09 -14.42 -2.28
N ASP A 157 9.85 -14.67 -1.84
CA ASP A 157 8.66 -14.65 -2.70
C ASP A 157 8.45 -13.30 -3.41
N PHE A 158 8.97 -12.20 -2.84
CA PHE A 158 8.81 -10.84 -3.35
C PHE A 158 10.12 -10.21 -3.83
N CYS A 159 11.24 -10.95 -3.87
CA CYS A 159 12.53 -10.40 -4.28
C CYS A 159 12.53 -9.89 -5.73
N THR A 160 11.73 -10.51 -6.59
CA THR A 160 11.58 -10.13 -8.00
C THR A 160 10.61 -8.97 -8.21
N TRP A 161 9.89 -8.54 -7.17
CA TRP A 161 8.91 -7.46 -7.31
C TRP A 161 9.59 -6.12 -7.57
N THR A 162 8.97 -5.35 -8.46
CA THR A 162 9.45 -4.06 -8.92
C THR A 162 8.41 -2.97 -8.71
N ALA A 163 8.88 -1.73 -8.77
CA ALA A 163 8.04 -0.54 -8.68
C ALA A 163 7.34 -0.28 -10.04
N PRO A 164 6.07 0.13 -10.05
CA PRO A 164 5.38 0.58 -11.27
C PRO A 164 6.09 1.74 -11.97
N ASP A 165 6.71 2.63 -11.19
CA ASP A 165 7.40 3.82 -11.67
C ASP A 165 8.93 3.70 -11.51
N LYS A 166 9.70 4.45 -12.33
CA LYS A 166 11.18 4.46 -12.25
C LYS A 166 11.68 5.21 -11.01
N VAL A 167 12.49 4.54 -10.18
CA VAL A 167 13.08 5.09 -8.95
C VAL A 167 13.99 6.29 -9.23
N ARG A 168 13.75 7.40 -8.52
CA ARG A 168 14.60 8.60 -8.49
C ARG A 168 14.75 9.05 -7.04
N TYR A 169 15.99 9.15 -6.58
CA TYR A 169 16.32 9.72 -5.28
C TYR A 169 16.62 11.22 -5.41
N SER A 170 16.41 11.98 -4.34
CA SER A 170 16.82 13.38 -4.27
C SER A 170 18.32 13.52 -4.52
N LEU A 171 18.78 14.58 -5.20
CA LEU A 171 20.22 14.87 -5.34
C LEU A 171 20.91 15.07 -3.98
N ALA A 172 20.16 15.50 -2.96
CA ALA A 172 20.63 15.62 -1.59
C ALA A 172 20.89 14.26 -0.89
N PHE A 173 20.26 13.18 -1.37
CA PHE A 173 20.41 11.84 -0.83
C PHE A 173 21.04 10.91 -1.87
N THR A 174 22.29 10.52 -1.64
CA THR A 174 22.89 9.46 -2.47
C THR A 174 22.08 8.16 -2.31
N HIS A 175 21.98 7.34 -3.36
CA HIS A 175 21.29 6.05 -3.35
C HIS A 175 21.64 5.17 -2.14
N ARG A 176 22.91 5.14 -1.71
CA ARG A 176 23.35 4.36 -0.54
C ARG A 176 22.75 4.87 0.78
N HIS A 177 22.69 6.18 0.96
CA HIS A 177 22.10 6.79 2.16
C HIS A 177 20.59 6.59 2.20
N ALA A 178 19.90 6.76 1.07
CA ALA A 178 18.47 6.51 1.01
C ALA A 178 18.14 5.04 1.31
N TRP A 179 18.87 4.10 0.72
CA TRP A 179 18.74 2.67 1.03
C TRP A 179 18.96 2.38 2.53
N LEU A 180 19.99 2.96 3.16
CA LEU A 180 20.23 2.77 4.60
C LEU A 180 19.07 3.30 5.45
N ILE A 181 18.49 4.44 5.09
CA ILE A 181 17.35 5.01 5.81
C ILE A 181 16.10 4.16 5.59
N GLU A 182 15.84 3.67 4.38
CA GLU A 182 14.77 2.70 4.10
C GLU A 182 14.95 1.45 4.97
N GLN A 183 16.16 0.88 5.05
CA GLN A 183 16.43 -0.28 5.91
C GLN A 183 16.21 0.03 7.39
N LEU A 184 16.56 1.23 7.87
CA LEU A 184 16.30 1.65 9.26
C LEU A 184 14.80 1.83 9.52
N MET A 185 14.06 2.38 8.57
CA MET A 185 12.60 2.46 8.63
C MET A 185 12.03 1.06 8.69
N VAL A 186 12.33 0.18 7.72
CA VAL A 186 11.84 -1.20 7.74
C VAL A 186 12.26 -1.91 9.02
N HIS A 187 13.46 -1.67 9.54
CA HIS A 187 13.89 -2.22 10.83
C HIS A 187 12.99 -1.76 12.01
N SER A 188 12.58 -0.49 11.98
CA SER A 188 11.65 0.09 12.97
C SER A 188 10.21 -0.40 12.77
N LEU A 189 9.85 -0.75 11.52
CA LEU A 189 8.57 -1.36 11.14
C LEU A 189 8.55 -2.87 11.40
N THR A 190 9.71 -3.51 11.57
CA THR A 190 9.81 -4.96 11.72
C THR A 190 9.10 -5.45 12.97
N LEU A 191 7.85 -5.86 12.78
CA LEU A 191 7.29 -7.19 13.03
C LEU A 191 7.81 -7.95 14.27
N SER A 192 7.94 -7.32 15.42
CA SER A 192 7.68 -8.06 16.67
C SER A 192 6.18 -7.92 16.99
N VAL A 193 5.58 -9.04 17.42
CA VAL A 193 4.17 -9.11 17.82
C VAL A 193 3.98 -8.23 19.05
N GLY A 194 3.81 -6.92 18.87
CA GLY A 194 3.63 -5.99 19.99
C GLY A 194 4.06 -4.54 19.78
N ILE A 195 4.67 -4.16 18.65
CA ILE A 195 4.97 -2.73 18.44
C ILE A 195 3.72 -2.03 17.91
N ASP A 196 2.93 -1.47 18.83
CA ASP A 196 1.95 -0.44 18.53
C ASP A 196 2.69 0.90 18.45
N LEU A 197 3.05 1.33 17.25
CA LEU A 197 3.69 2.63 17.06
C LEU A 197 2.63 3.71 17.28
N SER A 198 2.95 4.70 18.12
CA SER A 198 2.09 5.86 18.32
C SER A 198 1.92 6.64 17.02
N ARG A 199 0.84 7.42 16.94
CA ARG A 199 0.56 8.30 15.82
C ARG A 199 1.74 9.23 15.49
N GLU A 200 2.42 9.80 16.48
CA GLU A 200 3.55 10.71 16.19
C GLU A 200 4.74 9.98 15.57
N ARG A 201 5.00 8.74 16.00
CA ARG A 201 6.06 7.91 15.39
C ARG A 201 5.72 7.55 13.95
N TRP A 202 4.43 7.35 13.65
CA TRP A 202 3.96 7.17 12.29
C TRP A 202 4.22 8.38 11.42
N GLU A 203 3.72 9.54 11.84
CA GLU A 203 3.86 10.78 11.10
C GLU A 203 5.35 11.11 10.86
N ALA A 204 6.23 10.82 11.83
CA ALA A 204 7.68 10.98 11.67
C ALA A 204 8.29 10.02 10.63
N ILE A 205 7.84 8.76 10.56
CA ILE A 205 8.31 7.81 9.53
C ILE A 205 7.81 8.24 8.15
N ALA A 206 6.55 8.68 8.03
CA ALA A 206 5.97 9.18 6.79
C ALA A 206 6.77 10.39 6.27
N GLU A 207 6.99 11.37 7.14
CA GLU A 207 7.75 12.57 6.79
C GLU A 207 9.17 12.20 6.35
N ALA A 208 9.85 11.33 7.11
CA ALA A 208 11.19 10.88 6.75
C ALA A 208 11.21 10.13 5.40
N GLU A 209 10.19 9.31 5.11
CA GLU A 209 10.03 8.62 3.82
C GLU A 209 9.94 9.64 2.68
N PHE A 210 9.05 10.63 2.79
CA PHE A 210 8.87 11.64 1.74
C PHE A 210 10.11 12.50 1.51
N GLN A 211 10.86 12.82 2.57
CA GLN A 211 12.09 13.59 2.44
C GLN A 211 13.19 12.85 1.65
N LEU A 212 13.22 11.50 1.65
CA LEU A 212 14.19 10.73 0.86
C LEU A 212 14.08 10.98 -0.65
N TYR A 213 12.86 11.24 -1.11
CA TYR A 213 12.58 11.31 -2.53
C TYR A 213 12.21 12.70 -3.03
N ARG A 214 12.11 13.67 -2.14
CA ARG A 214 11.85 15.06 -2.50
C ARG A 214 12.95 15.55 -3.43
N ALA A 215 12.65 15.65 -4.72
CA ALA A 215 13.53 16.27 -5.70
C ALA A 215 13.83 17.71 -5.25
N SER A 216 15.12 18.07 -5.24
CA SER A 216 15.57 19.44 -5.03
C SER A 216 15.35 20.24 -6.31
#